data_AF-A0A1G4PM39-F1
#
_entry.id   AF-A0A1G4PM39-F1
#
_cell.length_a   1.000
_cell.length_b   1.000
_cell.length_c   1.000
_cell.angle_alpha   90.00
_cell.angle_beta   90.00
_cell.angle_gamma   90.00
#
_symmetry.space_group_name_H-M   'P 1'
#
loop_
_entity.id
_entity.type
_entity.pdbx_description
1 polymer ?
#
loop_
_entity_poly.entity_id
_entity_poly.type
_entity_poly.pdbx_seq_one_letter_code
_entity_poly.pdbx_strand_id
1 'polypeptide(L)'
;MRLLKQEVGITEDTPLPSERLRAALSASTVPLSISYPIFTRFLAVEPDYEPSRLAASEQEAAISQVFSDWLRQLASARPLMFFVEDEQWIDPSSGKLLQTLAYGVAQFPVLLLVTSRESRTRAEFDKAVTVHLALERFSRGRLASSSSMSSKGAICLPASSRRFSAKPKVFPPISRN
;
A
#
# COMPACT_ATOMS: atom_id res chain seq x y z
N MET A 1 1.42 -4.59 -8.79
CA MET A 1 2.57 -3.80 -9.31
C MET A 1 2.21 -2.52 -10.09
N ARG A 2 0.97 -2.01 -10.07
CA ARG A 2 0.60 -0.78 -10.82
C ARG A 2 1.00 0.51 -10.10
N LEU A 3 0.98 0.50 -8.76
CA LEU A 3 1.27 1.66 -7.90
C LEU A 3 2.74 2.12 -7.95
N LEU A 4 3.70 1.20 -7.90
CA LEU A 4 5.13 1.56 -8.02
C LEU A 4 5.45 2.08 -9.44
N LYS A 5 4.68 1.65 -10.45
CA LYS A 5 4.81 2.17 -11.82
C LYS A 5 4.30 3.62 -11.92
N GLN A 6 3.15 3.93 -11.33
CA GLN A 6 2.58 5.29 -11.38
C GLN A 6 3.43 6.34 -10.66
N GLU A 7 3.96 6.02 -9.47
CA GLU A 7 4.74 6.99 -8.68
C GLU A 7 6.10 7.34 -9.32
N VAL A 8 6.66 6.45 -10.15
CA VAL A 8 7.89 6.72 -10.93
C VAL A 8 7.56 7.39 -12.29
N GLY A 9 6.28 7.69 -12.54
CA GLY A 9 5.81 8.34 -13.77
C GLY A 9 5.88 7.44 -15.00
N ILE A 10 5.62 6.14 -14.84
CA ILE A 10 5.66 5.14 -15.93
C ILE A 10 4.25 4.98 -16.51
N THR A 11 4.07 5.47 -17.74
CA THR A 11 2.98 5.05 -18.62
C THR A 11 3.38 3.71 -19.28
N GLU A 12 2.42 2.81 -19.54
CA GLU A 12 2.64 1.38 -19.83
C GLU A 12 3.67 1.05 -20.94
N ASP A 13 4.04 2.00 -21.80
CA ASP A 13 4.92 1.80 -22.97
C ASP A 13 6.27 2.53 -22.93
N THR A 14 6.65 3.20 -21.83
CA THR A 14 7.98 3.86 -21.76
C THR A 14 8.97 3.01 -20.97
N PRO A 15 10.13 2.62 -21.56
CA PRO A 15 11.18 1.93 -20.79
C PRO A 15 11.57 2.81 -19.62
N LEU A 16 11.58 2.19 -18.45
CA LEU A 16 11.98 2.82 -17.20
C LEU A 16 13.41 3.37 -17.34
N PRO A 17 13.64 4.70 -17.32
CA PRO A 17 14.99 5.22 -17.37
C PRO A 17 15.75 4.73 -16.14
N SER A 18 16.89 4.07 -16.34
CA SER A 18 17.73 3.50 -15.27
C SER A 18 18.02 4.49 -14.15
N GLU A 19 18.20 5.78 -14.49
CA GLU A 19 18.37 6.88 -13.54
C GLU A 19 17.17 7.09 -12.61
N ARG A 20 15.93 6.95 -13.10
CA ARG A 20 14.74 7.08 -12.23
C ARG A 20 14.64 5.91 -11.27
N LEU A 21 14.97 4.71 -11.71
CA LEU A 21 15.01 3.53 -10.84
C LEU A 21 16.08 3.70 -9.77
N ARG A 22 17.30 4.15 -10.13
CA ARG A 22 18.36 4.45 -9.16
C ARG A 22 17.91 5.50 -8.15
N ALA A 23 17.31 6.59 -8.60
CA ALA A 23 16.81 7.64 -7.71
C ALA A 23 15.75 7.10 -6.72
N ALA A 24 14.80 6.30 -7.19
CA ALA A 24 13.78 5.68 -6.33
C ALA A 24 14.38 4.70 -5.31
N LEU A 25 15.34 3.88 -5.73
CA LEU A 25 15.99 2.90 -4.84
C LEU A 25 16.95 3.55 -3.84
N SER A 26 17.54 4.71 -4.18
CA SER A 26 18.43 5.46 -3.29
C SER A 26 17.72 5.99 -2.04
N ALA A 27 16.38 6.05 -2.05
CA ALA A 27 15.59 6.46 -0.91
C ALA A 27 15.41 5.34 0.14
N SER A 28 15.79 4.09 -0.17
CA SER A 28 15.75 2.97 0.76
C SER A 28 17.06 2.84 1.56
N THR A 29 16.96 2.21 2.72
CA THR A 29 18.08 1.75 3.53
C THR A 29 18.88 0.60 2.89
N VAL A 30 18.31 -0.08 1.89
CA VAL A 30 18.98 -1.15 1.16
C VAL A 30 20.00 -0.54 0.17
N PRO A 31 21.29 -0.92 0.24
CA PRO A 31 22.31 -0.37 -0.66
C PRO A 31 21.96 -0.58 -2.14
N LEU A 32 22.25 0.42 -2.98
CA LEU A 32 22.03 0.34 -4.44
C LEU A 32 22.74 -0.85 -5.09
N SER A 33 23.92 -1.23 -4.60
CA SER A 33 24.65 -2.41 -5.08
C SER A 33 23.87 -3.72 -4.90
N ILE A 34 22.92 -3.75 -3.97
CA ILE A 34 22.04 -4.88 -3.69
C ILE A 34 20.69 -4.71 -4.37
N SER A 35 20.03 -3.55 -4.17
CA SER A 35 18.66 -3.33 -4.64
C SER A 35 18.58 -3.17 -6.17
N TYR A 36 19.53 -2.48 -6.79
CA TYR A 36 19.51 -2.24 -8.23
C TYR A 36 19.45 -3.52 -9.08
N PRO A 37 20.38 -4.50 -8.95
CA PRO A 37 20.35 -5.71 -9.77
C PRO A 37 19.12 -6.61 -9.51
N ILE A 38 18.51 -6.52 -8.33
CA ILE A 38 17.27 -7.24 -8.01
C ILE A 38 16.09 -6.60 -8.75
N PHE A 39 15.96 -5.27 -8.67
CA PHE A 39 14.82 -4.55 -9.22
C PHE A 39 14.87 -4.38 -10.73
N THR A 40 16.06 -4.31 -11.35
CA THR A 40 16.17 -4.32 -12.83
C THR A 40 15.63 -5.63 -13.41
N ARG A 41 16.01 -6.78 -12.82
CA ARG A 41 15.46 -8.09 -13.18
C ARG A 41 13.96 -8.17 -12.91
N PHE A 42 13.51 -7.69 -11.74
CA PHE A 42 12.10 -7.74 -11.35
C PHE A 42 11.20 -6.89 -12.27
N LEU A 43 11.71 -5.75 -12.74
CA LEU A 43 10.99 -4.83 -13.63
C LEU A 43 11.21 -5.12 -15.12
N ALA A 44 11.97 -6.17 -15.45
CA ALA A 44 12.37 -6.51 -16.81
C ALA A 44 13.04 -5.33 -17.56
N VAL A 45 13.83 -4.53 -16.84
CA VAL A 45 14.66 -3.46 -17.40
C VAL A 45 15.99 -4.08 -17.85
N GLU A 46 16.51 -3.61 -18.98
CA GLU A 46 17.82 -4.06 -19.50
C GLU A 46 18.91 -3.89 -18.43
N PRO A 47 19.63 -4.97 -18.08
CA PRO A 47 20.58 -4.93 -16.99
C PRO A 47 21.89 -4.28 -17.44
N ASP A 48 22.18 -3.09 -16.89
CA ASP A 48 23.50 -2.45 -16.98
C ASP A 48 24.47 -2.94 -15.88
N TYR A 49 24.12 -4.02 -15.18
CA TYR A 49 24.79 -4.48 -13.96
C TYR A 49 24.86 -6.00 -13.88
N GLU A 50 25.84 -6.50 -13.13
CA GLU A 50 25.95 -7.93 -12.81
C GLU A 50 24.71 -8.41 -12.04
N PRO A 51 24.16 -9.59 -12.36
CA PRO A 51 23.04 -10.17 -11.63
C PRO A 51 23.32 -10.32 -10.13
N SER A 52 22.29 -10.16 -9.31
CA SER A 52 22.40 -10.37 -7.87
C SER A 52 22.83 -11.81 -7.57
N ARG A 53 23.85 -11.95 -6.70
CA ARG A 53 24.37 -13.25 -6.22
C ARG A 53 23.72 -13.70 -4.91
N LEU A 54 22.79 -12.91 -4.37
CA LEU A 54 22.08 -13.23 -3.14
C LEU A 54 21.15 -14.43 -3.33
N ALA A 55 20.94 -15.20 -2.27
CA ALA A 55 19.94 -16.26 -2.26
C ALA A 55 18.53 -15.68 -2.45
N ALA A 56 17.59 -16.49 -2.96
CA ALA A 56 16.23 -16.03 -3.24
C ALA A 56 15.53 -15.42 -2.01
N SER A 57 15.72 -16.00 -0.82
CA SER A 57 15.16 -15.48 0.44
C SER A 57 15.72 -14.11 0.82
N GLU A 58 17.01 -13.88 0.59
CA GLU A 58 17.67 -12.60 0.84
C GLU A 58 17.19 -11.53 -0.16
N GLN A 59 16.94 -11.93 -1.41
CA GLN A 59 16.33 -11.05 -2.41
C GLN A 59 14.90 -10.67 -2.04
N GLU A 60 14.07 -11.64 -1.59
CA GLU A 60 12.71 -11.39 -1.09
C GLU A 60 12.70 -10.40 0.09
N ALA A 61 13.65 -10.55 1.02
CA ALA A 61 13.81 -9.65 2.16
C ALA A 61 14.24 -8.24 1.71
N ALA A 62 15.19 -8.12 0.78
CA ALA A 62 15.62 -6.85 0.22
C ALA A 62 14.47 -6.12 -0.50
N ILE A 63 13.69 -6.84 -1.30
CA ILE A 63 12.49 -6.29 -1.97
C ILE A 63 11.52 -5.75 -0.92
N SER A 64 11.20 -6.55 0.10
CA SER A 64 10.26 -6.16 1.15
C SER A 64 10.72 -4.93 1.93
N GLN A 65 12.02 -4.83 2.21
CA GLN A 65 12.61 -3.66 2.89
C GLN A 65 12.53 -2.40 2.02
N VAL A 66 12.86 -2.51 0.72
CA VAL A 66 12.73 -1.37 -0.22
C VAL A 66 11.29 -0.86 -0.26
N PHE A 67 10.30 -1.74 -0.41
CA PHE A 67 8.89 -1.33 -0.41
C PHE A 67 8.46 -0.71 0.93
N SER A 68 8.95 -1.25 2.05
CA SER A 68 8.64 -0.71 3.38
C SER A 68 9.19 0.70 3.57
N ASP A 69 10.46 0.92 3.20
CA ASP A 69 11.11 2.24 3.28
C ASP A 69 10.41 3.26 2.37
N TRP A 70 10.01 2.82 1.18
CA TRP A 70 9.29 3.66 0.23
C TRP A 70 7.92 4.08 0.77
N LEU A 71 7.12 3.15 1.28
CA LEU A 71 5.84 3.48 1.92
C LEU A 71 6.02 4.39 3.13
N ARG A 72 7.04 4.16 3.95
CA ARG A 72 7.39 5.03 5.07
C ARG A 72 7.69 6.45 4.62
N GLN A 73 8.50 6.60 3.57
CA GLN A 73 8.86 7.92 3.05
C GLN A 73 7.64 8.66 2.53
N LEU A 74 6.80 7.99 1.74
CA LEU A 74 5.55 8.57 1.25
C LEU A 74 4.63 8.98 2.42
N ALA A 75 4.55 8.15 3.47
CA ALA A 75 3.71 8.37 4.64
C ALA A 75 4.24 9.50 5.54
N SER A 76 5.54 9.80 5.47
CA SER A 76 6.15 10.90 6.23
C SER A 76 5.69 12.28 5.76
N ALA A 77 5.33 12.41 4.47
CA ALA A 77 4.84 13.66 3.90
C ALA A 77 3.34 13.87 4.15
N ARG A 78 2.55 12.79 4.08
CA ARG A 78 1.09 12.80 4.28
C ARG A 78 0.57 11.41 4.62
N PRO A 79 -0.56 11.28 5.34
CA PRO A 79 -1.20 9.98 5.55
C PRO A 79 -1.50 9.28 4.22
N LEU A 80 -1.25 7.97 4.14
CA LEU A 80 -1.48 7.17 2.95
C LEU A 80 -2.62 6.19 3.15
N MET A 81 -3.40 5.97 2.10
CA MET A 81 -4.25 4.80 1.98
C MET A 81 -3.62 3.88 0.94
N PHE A 82 -3.29 2.66 1.34
CA PHE A 82 -2.76 1.62 0.46
C PHE A 82 -3.83 0.55 0.29
N PHE A 83 -4.25 0.34 -0.95
CA PHE A 83 -5.38 -0.52 -1.27
C PHE A 83 -4.93 -1.75 -2.07
N VAL A 84 -5.37 -2.93 -1.63
CA VAL A 84 -5.15 -4.20 -2.31
C VAL A 84 -6.51 -4.82 -2.61
N GLU A 85 -6.83 -4.90 -3.89
CA GLU A 85 -8.06 -5.53 -4.36
C GLU A 85 -7.87 -7.02 -4.64
N ASP A 86 -8.95 -7.77 -4.47
CA ASP A 86 -9.06 -9.17 -4.90
C ASP A 86 -7.89 -10.03 -4.40
N GLU A 87 -7.64 -9.98 -3.09
CA GLU A 87 -6.52 -10.69 -2.45
C GLU A 87 -6.52 -12.19 -2.76
N GLN A 88 -7.68 -12.80 -3.00
CA GLN A 88 -7.78 -14.20 -3.41
C GLN A 88 -7.02 -14.54 -4.71
N TRP A 89 -6.67 -13.55 -5.53
CA TRP A 89 -5.92 -13.74 -6.78
C TRP A 89 -4.43 -13.36 -6.66
N ILE A 90 -3.98 -12.97 -5.46
CA ILE A 90 -2.57 -12.63 -5.25
C ILE A 90 -1.71 -13.90 -5.36
N ASP A 91 -0.59 -13.78 -6.07
CA ASP A 91 0.39 -14.86 -6.11
C ASP A 91 1.08 -15.02 -4.73
N PRO A 92 1.64 -16.21 -4.41
CA PRO A 92 2.25 -16.45 -3.10
C PRO A 92 3.36 -15.47 -2.71
N SER A 93 4.16 -14.99 -3.67
CA SER A 93 5.27 -14.07 -3.39
C SER A 93 4.76 -12.67 -3.04
N SER A 94 3.76 -12.18 -3.77
CA SER A 94 3.08 -10.91 -3.47
C SER A 94 2.31 -10.97 -2.15
N GLY A 95 1.74 -12.12 -1.79
CA GLY A 95 1.08 -12.34 -0.49
C GLY A 95 2.05 -12.23 0.69
N LYS A 96 3.24 -12.82 0.59
CA LYS A 96 4.31 -12.68 1.61
C LYS A 96 4.78 -11.23 1.75
N LEU A 97 4.93 -10.53 0.63
CA LEU A 97 5.27 -9.11 0.63
C LEU A 97 4.18 -8.31 1.35
N LEU A 98 2.90 -8.52 1.00
CA LEU A 98 1.77 -7.84 1.64
C LEU A 98 1.74 -8.07 3.15
N GLN A 99 1.97 -9.30 3.60
CA GLN A 99 2.07 -9.62 5.02
C GLN A 99 3.23 -8.86 5.69
N THR A 100 4.40 -8.82 5.07
CA THR A 100 5.57 -8.08 5.60
C THR A 100 5.27 -6.59 5.69
N LEU A 101 4.65 -6.01 4.65
CA LEU A 101 4.24 -4.61 4.64
C LEU A 101 3.20 -4.32 5.71
N ALA A 102 2.21 -5.18 5.91
CA ALA A 102 1.19 -5.01 6.95
C ALA A 102 1.79 -4.88 8.36
N TYR A 103 2.84 -5.65 8.66
CA TYR A 103 3.57 -5.51 9.93
C TYR A 103 4.36 -4.20 10.01
N GLY A 104 5.00 -3.79 8.91
CA GLY A 104 5.77 -2.54 8.86
C GLY A 104 4.91 -1.29 8.94
N VAL A 105 3.73 -1.28 8.28
CA VAL A 105 2.87 -0.08 8.20
C VAL A 105 2.21 0.30 9.52
N ALA A 106 2.15 -0.61 10.50
CA ALA A 106 1.65 -0.30 11.84
C ALA A 106 2.42 0.85 12.53
N GLN A 107 3.63 1.17 12.05
CA GLN A 107 4.49 2.22 12.59
C GLN A 107 4.34 3.57 11.86
N PHE A 108 3.54 3.64 10.78
CA PHE A 108 3.41 4.80 9.91
C PHE A 108 1.93 5.21 9.76
N PRO A 109 1.62 6.46 9.35
CA PRO A 109 0.25 6.89 9.09
C PRO A 109 -0.27 6.31 7.77
N VAL A 110 -0.37 4.99 7.69
CA VAL A 110 -0.81 4.23 6.52
C VAL A 110 -2.03 3.39 6.89
N LEU A 111 -3.12 3.57 6.14
CA LEU A 111 -4.28 2.69 6.19
C LEU A 111 -4.15 1.64 5.07
N LEU A 112 -3.85 0.40 5.44
CA LEU A 112 -3.89 -0.74 4.53
C LEU A 112 -5.32 -1.29 4.47
N LEU A 113 -5.95 -1.18 3.31
CA LEU A 113 -7.27 -1.75 3.03
C LEU A 113 -7.12 -2.92 2.05
N VAL A 114 -7.53 -4.10 2.47
CA VAL A 114 -7.47 -5.33 1.67
C VAL A 114 -8.89 -5.81 1.44
N THR A 115 -9.26 -6.06 0.19
CA THR A 115 -10.54 -6.71 -0.15
C THR A 115 -10.29 -8.16 -0.53
N SER A 116 -11.16 -9.05 -0.06
CA SER A 116 -11.16 -10.45 -0.44
C SER A 116 -12.59 -10.91 -0.62
N ARG A 117 -12.80 -11.83 -1.57
CA ARG A 117 -14.07 -12.56 -1.71
C ARG A 117 -14.24 -13.64 -0.65
N GLU A 118 -13.14 -14.07 -0.05
CA GLU A 118 -13.14 -15.10 0.98
C GLU A 118 -13.37 -14.48 2.36
N SER A 119 -14.01 -15.24 3.26
CA SER A 119 -14.25 -14.81 4.63
C SER A 119 -12.97 -14.68 5.45
N ARG A 120 -11.87 -15.26 4.98
CA ARG A 120 -10.54 -15.19 5.57
C ARG A 120 -9.54 -14.77 4.49
N THR A 121 -8.64 -13.85 4.82
CA THR A 121 -7.55 -13.46 3.92
C THR A 121 -6.47 -14.54 3.88
N ARG A 122 -5.80 -14.69 2.74
CA ARG A 122 -4.70 -15.65 2.58
C ARG A 122 -3.42 -15.15 3.25
N ALA A 123 -3.19 -13.84 3.28
CA ALA A 123 -2.20 -13.20 4.14
C ALA A 123 -2.67 -13.18 5.60
N GLU A 124 -1.79 -13.57 6.54
CA GLU A 124 -2.07 -13.46 7.97
C GLU A 124 -1.73 -12.06 8.46
N PHE A 125 -2.73 -11.35 8.98
CA PHE A 125 -2.60 -9.99 9.50
C PHE A 125 -2.70 -9.92 11.03
N ASP A 126 -2.74 -11.05 11.73
CA ASP A 126 -3.10 -11.17 13.16
C ASP A 126 -2.24 -10.33 14.12
N LYS A 127 -1.04 -9.86 13.71
CA LYS A 127 -0.19 -8.97 14.52
C LYS A 127 -0.26 -7.48 14.13
N ALA A 128 -1.02 -7.13 13.10
CA ALA A 128 -1.38 -5.75 12.79
C ALA A 128 -2.72 -5.40 13.46
N VAL A 129 -2.99 -4.11 13.70
CA VAL A 129 -4.33 -3.68 14.14
C VAL A 129 -5.27 -3.82 12.95
N THR A 130 -5.92 -4.98 12.84
CA THR A 130 -6.78 -5.33 11.71
C THR A 130 -8.24 -5.29 12.11
N VAL A 131 -9.06 -4.66 11.27
CA VAL A 131 -10.52 -4.70 11.37
C VAL A 131 -11.05 -5.43 10.15
N HIS A 132 -11.76 -6.54 10.37
CA HIS A 132 -12.42 -7.28 9.30
C HIS A 132 -13.86 -6.79 9.13
N LEU A 133 -14.19 -6.32 7.93
CA LEU A 133 -15.52 -5.85 7.56
C LEU A 133 -16.14 -6.83 6.56
N ALA A 134 -17.04 -7.70 7.04
CA ALA A 134 -17.81 -8.59 6.17
C ALA A 134 -18.91 -7.78 5.46
N LEU A 135 -18.78 -7.62 4.15
CA LEU A 135 -19.77 -6.94 3.31
C LEU A 135 -20.70 -7.96 2.69
N GLU A 136 -21.98 -7.90 3.02
CA GLU A 136 -23.02 -8.68 2.34
C GLU A 136 -23.53 -7.94 1.11
N ARG A 137 -23.93 -8.72 0.10
CA ARG A 137 -24.62 -8.17 -1.06
C ARG A 137 -25.84 -7.37 -0.59
N PHE A 138 -25.96 -6.15 -1.07
CA PHE A 138 -27.14 -5.34 -0.83
C PHE A 138 -28.34 -6.01 -1.51
N SER A 139 -29.25 -6.59 -0.73
CA SER A 139 -30.46 -7.21 -1.24
C SER A 139 -31.44 -6.12 -1.67
N ARG A 140 -32.05 -6.26 -2.86
CA ARG A 140 -32.95 -5.24 -3.42
C ARG A 140 -34.12 -4.88 -2.49
N GLY A 141 -34.50 -5.78 -1.56
CA GLY A 141 -35.51 -5.54 -0.53
C GLY A 141 -35.11 -4.57 0.60
N ARG A 142 -33.82 -4.22 0.77
CA ARG A 142 -33.34 -3.23 1.76
C ARG A 142 -33.37 -1.78 1.26
N LEU A 143 -33.57 -1.55 -0.04
CA LEU A 143 -33.63 -0.22 -0.64
C LEU A 143 -34.93 0.53 -0.29
N ALA A 144 -36.02 -0.18 0.05
CA ALA A 144 -37.32 0.43 0.30
C ALA A 144 -37.53 0.93 1.74
N SER A 145 -36.61 0.66 2.67
CA SER A 145 -36.82 0.91 4.12
C SER A 145 -35.66 1.59 4.84
N SER A 146 -34.66 2.12 4.13
CA SER A 146 -33.46 2.71 4.74
C SER A 146 -33.54 4.24 4.88
N SER A 147 -34.41 4.73 5.76
CA SER A 147 -34.30 6.08 6.37
C SER A 147 -33.78 6.05 7.82
N SER A 148 -33.43 4.87 8.36
CA SER A 148 -32.68 4.75 9.61
C SER A 148 -31.72 3.55 9.56
N MET A 149 -30.43 3.82 9.37
CA MET A 149 -29.41 2.79 9.25
C MET A 149 -28.94 2.37 10.65
N SER A 150 -29.37 1.18 11.10
CA SER A 150 -28.89 0.53 12.31
C SER A 150 -27.74 -0.42 11.95
N SER A 151 -26.52 -0.06 12.36
CA SER A 151 -25.32 -0.87 12.16
C SER A 151 -25.28 -2.03 13.16
N LYS A 152 -25.70 -3.22 12.74
CA LYS A 152 -25.26 -4.48 13.38
C LYS A 152 -23.87 -4.83 12.84
N GLY A 153 -22.89 -4.18 13.43
CA GLY A 153 -21.46 -4.34 13.18
C GLY A 153 -20.77 -3.38 14.13
N ALA A 154 -20.46 -3.84 15.34
CA ALA A 154 -19.85 -2.99 16.35
C ALA A 154 -18.45 -2.58 15.87
N ILE A 155 -18.34 -1.33 15.42
CA ILE A 155 -17.06 -0.63 15.35
C ILE A 155 -16.68 -0.33 16.79
N CYS A 156 -15.90 -1.22 17.41
CA CYS A 156 -15.21 -0.91 18.64
C CYS A 156 -13.85 -0.31 18.25
N LEU A 157 -13.82 0.99 17.97
CA LEU A 157 -12.56 1.74 17.95
C LEU A 157 -11.99 1.71 19.37
N PRO A 158 -10.73 1.29 19.61
CA PRO A 158 -10.11 1.55 20.89
C PRO A 158 -10.11 3.06 21.09
N ALA A 159 -10.75 3.50 22.18
CA ALA A 159 -10.81 4.89 22.59
C ALA A 159 -9.39 5.39 22.90
N SER A 160 -8.68 5.85 21.88
CA SER A 160 -7.47 6.64 22.01
C SER A 160 -7.76 8.01 21.40
N SER A 161 -8.16 8.89 22.29
CA SER A 161 -8.59 10.26 22.07
C SER A 161 -7.50 11.10 21.39
N ARG A 162 -7.57 11.24 20.06
CA ARG A 162 -7.13 12.49 19.38
C ARG A 162 -8.17 12.85 18.33
N ARG A 163 -9.01 13.83 18.67
CA ARG A 163 -9.95 14.47 17.74
C ARG A 163 -9.15 15.11 16.61
N PHE A 164 -9.23 14.56 15.40
CA PHE A 164 -8.94 15.31 14.19
C PHE A 164 -10.08 16.32 13.99
N SER A 165 -9.92 17.54 14.50
CA SER A 165 -10.80 18.66 14.17
C SER A 165 -10.20 19.42 12.99
N ALA A 166 -10.59 19.04 11.78
CA ALA A 166 -10.39 19.89 10.62
C ALA A 166 -11.51 20.94 10.60
N LYS A 167 -11.22 22.18 10.98
CA LYS A 167 -12.12 23.31 10.71
C LYS A 167 -12.09 23.61 9.21
N PRO A 168 -13.23 23.76 8.53
CA PRO A 168 -13.25 24.23 7.15
C PRO A 168 -12.71 25.68 7.10
N LYS A 169 -11.62 25.90 6.36
CA LYS A 169 -11.17 27.25 6.00
C LYS A 169 -12.14 27.80 4.95
N VAL A 170 -12.98 28.74 5.35
CA VAL A 170 -13.75 29.58 4.44
C VAL A 170 -12.81 30.65 3.90
N PHE A 171 -12.57 30.66 2.59
CA PHE A 171 -11.84 31.73 1.91
C PHE A 171 -12.78 32.92 1.66
N PRO A 172 -12.35 34.17 1.92
CA PRO A 172 -13.15 35.35 1.59
C PRO A 172 -13.18 35.60 0.07
N PRO A 173 -14.23 36.26 -0.45
CA PRO A 173 -14.37 36.54 -1.88
C PRO A 173 -13.29 37.52 -2.36
N ILE A 174 -12.71 37.21 -3.52
CA ILE A 174 -11.74 38.04 -4.22
C ILE A 174 -12.46 39.30 -4.74
N SER A 175 -12.09 40.46 -4.21
CA SER A 175 -12.49 41.76 -4.77
C SER A 175 -11.68 42.02 -6.04
N ARG A 176 -12.38 42.22 -7.16
CA ARG A 176 -11.79 42.76 -8.40
C ARG A 176 -11.59 44.26 -8.21
N ASN A 177 -10.36 44.73 -8.42
CA ASN A 177 -10.06 46.08 -8.90
C ASN A 177 -9.57 45.98 -10.33
#